data_AF-A0A087U1W9-F1
#
_entry.id   AF-A0A087U1W9-F1
#
_cell.length_a   1.000
_cell.length_b   1.000
_cell.length_c   1.000
_cell.angle_alpha   90.00
_cell.angle_beta   90.00
_cell.angle_gamma   90.00
#
_symmetry.space_group_name_H-M   'P 1'
#
loop_
_entity.id
_entity.type
_entity.pdbx_description
1 polymer ?
#
loop_
_entity_poly.entity_id
_entity_poly.type
_entity_poly.pdbx_seq_one_letter_code
_entity_poly.pdbx_strand_id
1 'polypeptide(L)'
;MNMKWQYSSFSRPKKARTSTKTGKVMLTSVFHVDGPLLLEWLPTGTTVTAATYCATLQILRQTIKNLRLGILSCGVILLYDNARPHVAVQCQTVLWQFR
;
A
#
# COMPACT_ATOMS: atom_id res chain seq x y z
N MET A 1 -0.42 13.19 23.93
CA MET A 1 -1.58 14.12 24.09
C MET A 1 -1.04 15.53 23.96
N ASN A 2 -1.53 16.35 23.03
CA ASN A 2 -1.06 17.73 22.86
C ASN A 2 -2.24 18.68 23.14
N MET A 3 -2.12 19.49 24.20
CA MET A 3 -3.18 20.36 24.70
C MET A 3 -2.97 21.77 24.15
N LYS A 4 -3.98 22.33 23.49
CA LYS A 4 -3.98 23.71 23.01
C LYS A 4 -4.96 24.53 23.84
N TRP A 5 -4.47 25.55 24.52
CA TRP A 5 -5.30 26.53 25.21
C TRP A 5 -5.98 27.46 24.18
N GLN A 6 -7.30 27.55 24.19
CA GLN A 6 -8.07 28.52 23.39
C GLN A 6 -9.14 29.18 24.25
N TYR A 7 -9.35 30.49 24.04
CA TYR A 7 -10.42 31.27 24.68
C TYR A 7 -11.80 30.80 24.19
N SER A 8 -12.80 30.79 25.08
CA SER A 8 -14.14 30.24 24.83
C SER A 8 -14.90 30.90 23.68
N SER A 9 -14.49 32.09 23.25
CA SER A 9 -15.10 32.87 22.16
C SER A 9 -14.62 32.48 20.76
N PHE A 10 -13.60 31.63 20.61
CA PHE A 10 -13.08 31.23 19.30
C PHE A 10 -13.70 29.93 18.79
N SER A 11 -14.16 29.94 17.53
CA SER A 11 -14.65 28.73 16.87
C SER A 11 -13.54 27.67 16.83
N ARG A 12 -13.91 26.41 17.15
CA ARG A 12 -12.96 25.29 17.13
C ARG A 12 -12.25 25.22 15.77
N PRO A 13 -10.93 25.00 15.71
CA PRO A 13 -10.22 24.89 14.44
C PRO A 13 -10.87 23.82 13.58
N LYS A 14 -11.46 24.24 12.45
CA LYS A 14 -12.04 23.32 11.47
C LYS A 14 -10.89 22.52 10.87
N LYS A 15 -10.92 21.19 11.04
CA LYS A 15 -9.99 20.31 10.32
C LYS A 15 -10.13 20.60 8.83
N ALA A 16 -9.00 20.73 8.13
CA ALA A 16 -8.98 20.82 6.68
C ALA A 16 -9.76 19.63 6.12
N ARG A 17 -10.82 19.91 5.36
CA ARG A 17 -11.61 18.88 4.71
C ARG A 17 -10.80 18.40 3.51
N THR A 18 -10.43 17.13 3.49
CA THR A 18 -9.79 16.53 2.31
C THR A 18 -10.80 16.56 1.18
N SER A 19 -10.65 17.48 0.22
CA SER A 19 -11.40 17.40 -1.03
C SER A 19 -10.71 16.34 -1.90
N THR A 20 -11.45 15.32 -2.30
CA THR A 20 -11.01 14.44 -3.37
C THR A 20 -10.99 15.28 -4.64
N LYS A 21 -9.79 15.68 -5.09
CA LYS A 21 -9.65 16.28 -6.42
C LYS A 21 -10.11 15.23 -7.44
N THR A 22 -11.17 15.54 -8.18
CA THR A 22 -11.67 14.72 -9.30
C THR A 22 -10.52 14.42 -10.27
N GLY A 23 -10.34 13.16 -10.64
CA GLY A 23 -9.36 12.74 -11.66
C GLY A 23 -8.02 12.16 -11.15
N LYS A 24 -7.84 11.96 -9.84
CA LYS A 24 -6.64 11.26 -9.33
C LYS A 24 -6.81 9.73 -9.43
N VAL A 25 -5.81 9.09 -10.03
CA VAL A 25 -5.67 7.63 -10.15
C VAL A 25 -4.46 7.19 -9.32
N MET A 26 -4.55 6.02 -8.69
CA MET A 26 -3.45 5.44 -7.91
C MET A 26 -2.80 4.31 -8.71
N LEU A 27 -1.47 4.28 -8.76
CA LEU A 27 -0.68 3.21 -9.36
C LEU A 27 0.08 2.49 -8.26
N THR A 28 -0.11 1.18 -8.16
CA THR A 28 0.73 0.30 -7.35
C THR A 28 1.80 -0.28 -8.25
N SER A 29 3.07 -0.01 -7.94
CA SER A 29 4.20 -0.48 -8.72
C SER A 29 5.19 -1.27 -7.85
N VAL A 30 5.66 -2.40 -8.38
CA VAL A 30 6.65 -3.25 -7.72
C VAL A 30 7.80 -3.48 -8.70
N PHE A 31 9.03 -3.30 -8.22
CA PHE A 31 10.25 -3.39 -9.02
C PHE A 31 11.25 -4.35 -8.38
N HIS A 32 12.05 -4.97 -9.24
CA HIS A 32 13.28 -5.68 -8.91
C HIS A 32 14.47 -4.95 -9.56
N VAL A 33 15.70 -5.32 -9.22
CA VAL A 33 16.91 -4.78 -9.88
C VAL A 33 16.89 -5.04 -11.39
N ASP A 34 16.26 -6.12 -11.84
CA ASP A 34 16.10 -6.48 -13.25
C ASP A 34 14.87 -5.85 -13.91
N GLY A 35 14.25 -4.85 -13.28
CA GLY A 35 13.12 -4.09 -13.82
C GLY A 35 11.76 -4.34 -13.13
N PRO A 36 10.67 -3.82 -13.72
CA PRO A 36 9.33 -3.89 -13.14
C PRO A 36 8.81 -5.33 -13.07
N LEU A 37 8.16 -5.66 -11.94
CA LEU A 37 7.47 -6.93 -11.73
C LEU A 37 5.95 -6.78 -11.83
N LEU A 38 5.39 -5.67 -11.35
CA LEU A 38 3.95 -5.45 -11.33
C LEU A 38 3.62 -3.96 -11.43
N LEU A 39 2.62 -3.64 -12.25
CA LEU A 39 2.02 -2.32 -12.40
C LEU A 39 0.51 -2.47 -12.41
N GLU A 40 -0.15 -1.99 -11.36
CA GLU A 40 -1.61 -2.09 -11.19
C GLU A 40 -2.22 -0.71 -11.01
N TRP A 41 -3.06 -0.30 -11.95
CA TRP A 41 -3.83 0.94 -11.88
C TRP A 41 -5.13 0.70 -11.11
N LEU A 42 -5.32 1.44 -10.03
CA LEU A 42 -6.58 1.44 -9.30
C LEU A 42 -7.57 2.41 -9.95
N PRO A 43 -8.87 2.07 -10.04
CA PRO A 43 -9.88 2.97 -10.57
C PRO A 43 -9.89 4.33 -9.86
N THR A 44 -10.22 5.39 -10.60
CA THR A 44 -10.28 6.76 -10.08
C THR A 44 -11.15 6.84 -8.83
N GLY A 45 -10.64 7.48 -7.77
CA GLY A 45 -11.36 7.64 -6.50
C GLY A 45 -11.37 6.40 -5.60
N THR A 46 -10.73 5.30 -5.99
CA THR A 46 -10.52 4.15 -5.11
C THR A 46 -9.20 4.28 -4.34
N THR A 47 -9.12 3.60 -3.21
CA THR A 47 -7.93 3.59 -2.35
C THR A 47 -7.48 2.15 -2.13
N VAL A 48 -6.17 1.92 -2.00
CA VAL A 48 -5.65 0.61 -1.59
C VAL A 48 -6.17 0.28 -0.21
N THR A 49 -7.00 -0.76 -0.14
CA THR A 49 -7.41 -1.40 1.10
C THR A 49 -6.46 -2.55 1.40
N ALA A 50 -6.53 -3.10 2.61
CA ALA A 50 -5.75 -4.29 2.93
C ALA A 50 -6.15 -5.49 2.04
N ALA A 51 -7.44 -5.70 1.75
CA ALA A 51 -7.87 -6.79 0.88
C ALA A 51 -7.28 -6.68 -0.54
N THR A 52 -7.33 -5.48 -1.14
CA THR A 52 -6.75 -5.24 -2.46
C THR A 52 -5.23 -5.40 -2.44
N TYR A 53 -4.55 -4.90 -1.40
CA TYR A 53 -3.10 -5.05 -1.26
C TYR A 53 -2.68 -6.53 -1.15
N CYS A 54 -3.40 -7.31 -0.35
CA CYS A 54 -3.18 -8.75 -0.24
C CYS A 54 -3.34 -9.47 -1.59
N ALA A 55 -4.33 -9.08 -2.40
CA ALA A 55 -4.52 -9.62 -3.75
C ALA A 55 -3.34 -9.24 -4.68
N THR A 56 -2.90 -7.97 -4.65
CA THR A 56 -1.70 -7.52 -5.37
C THR A 56 -0.46 -8.33 -4.98
N LEU A 57 -0.27 -8.66 -3.69
CA LEU A 57 0.82 -9.51 -3.22
C LEU A 57 0.72 -10.95 -3.75
N GLN A 58 -0.48 -11.53 -3.85
CA GLN A 58 -0.65 -12.85 -4.44
C GLN A 58 -0.28 -12.86 -5.93
N ILE A 59 -0.69 -11.84 -6.67
CA ILE A 59 -0.30 -11.66 -8.08
C ILE A 59 1.21 -11.52 -8.18
N LEU A 60 1.82 -10.65 -7.37
CA LEU A 60 3.27 -10.46 -7.34
C LEU A 60 4.02 -11.78 -7.12
N ARG A 61 3.58 -12.58 -6.14
CA ARG A 61 4.19 -13.88 -5.86
C ARG A 61 4.12 -14.80 -7.08
N GLN A 62 2.97 -14.86 -7.74
CA GLN A 62 2.80 -15.67 -8.94
C GLN A 62 3.65 -15.15 -10.10
N THR A 63 3.75 -13.84 -10.27
CA THR A 63 4.60 -13.22 -11.29
C THR A 63 6.07 -13.55 -11.09
N ILE A 64 6.57 -13.51 -9.85
CA ILE A 64 7.94 -13.91 -9.54
C ILE A 64 8.15 -15.39 -9.86
N LYS A 65 7.21 -16.27 -9.48
CA LYS A 65 7.27 -17.70 -9.83
C LYS A 65 7.37 -17.93 -11.33
N ASN A 66 6.62 -17.18 -12.13
CA ASN A 66 6.54 -17.41 -13.58
C ASN A 66 7.69 -16.76 -14.35
N LEU A 67 8.08 -15.53 -14.00
CA LEU A 67 8.99 -14.70 -14.80
C LEU A 67 10.43 -14.66 -14.26
N ARG A 68 10.63 -15.03 -12.99
CA ARG A 68 11.91 -14.89 -12.29
C ARG A 68 12.17 -16.12 -11.41
N LEU A 69 12.31 -17.26 -12.08
CA LEU A 69 12.63 -18.55 -11.45
C LEU A 69 13.86 -18.41 -10.55
N GLY A 70 13.80 -18.99 -9.35
CA GLY A 70 14.91 -19.00 -8.39
C GLY A 70 14.91 -17.84 -7.38
N ILE A 71 14.26 -16.70 -7.66
CA ILE A 71 14.25 -15.57 -6.73
C ILE A 71 13.57 -15.94 -5.40
N LEU A 72 12.43 -16.64 -5.46
CA LEU A 72 11.72 -17.08 -4.25
C LEU A 72 12.51 -18.10 -3.44
N SER A 73 13.28 -18.98 -4.08
CA SER A 73 14.09 -19.98 -3.37
C SER A 73 15.35 -19.41 -2.74
N CYS A 74 15.89 -18.31 -3.28
CA CYS A 74 17.04 -17.61 -2.70
C CYS A 74 16.67 -16.70 -1.52
N GLY A 75 15.37 -16.56 -1.23
CA GLY A 75 14.84 -15.64 -0.24
C GLY A 75 14.59 -14.25 -0.84
N VAL A 76 13.43 -13.68 -0.53
CA VAL A 76 13.03 -12.35 -1.01
C VAL A 76 12.92 -11.37 0.15
N ILE A 77 13.49 -10.18 -0.04
CA ILE A 77 13.30 -9.04 0.87
C ILE A 77 12.35 -8.07 0.19
N LEU A 78 11.16 -7.91 0.77
CA LEU A 78 10.18 -6.92 0.32
C LEU A 78 10.39 -5.61 1.09
N LEU A 79 10.64 -4.53 0.36
CA LEU A 79 10.72 -3.17 0.90
C LEU A 79 9.46 -2.38 0.54
N TYR A 80 8.75 -1.90 1.55
CA TYR A 80 7.52 -1.11 1.41
C TYR A 80 7.35 -0.17 2.62
N ASP A 81 6.48 0.83 2.50
CA ASP A 81 6.21 1.79 3.57
C ASP A 81 5.19 1.27 4.59
N ASN A 82 5.14 1.87 5.78
CA ASN A 82 4.24 1.47 6.87
C ASN A 82 2.79 1.98 6.69
N ALA A 83 2.26 2.00 5.47
CA ALA A 83 0.87 2.35 5.23
C ALA A 83 -0.05 1.33 5.90
N ARG A 84 -1.22 1.78 6.38
CA ARG A 84 -2.18 0.92 7.10
C ARG A 84 -2.53 -0.38 6.36
N PRO A 85 -2.77 -0.40 5.04
CA PRO A 85 -3.01 -1.63 4.30
C PRO A 85 -1.84 -2.61 4.34
N HIS A 86 -0.60 -2.10 4.38
CA HIS A 86 0.61 -2.91 4.27
C HIS A 86 0.95 -3.65 5.57
N VAL A 87 0.59 -3.08 6.72
CA VAL A 87 0.78 -3.70 8.04
C VAL A 87 -0.45 -4.42 8.58
N ALA A 88 -1.54 -4.48 7.80
CA ALA A 88 -2.73 -5.20 8.21
C ALA A 88 -2.44 -6.69 8.43
N VAL A 89 -3.01 -7.27 9.50
CA VAL A 89 -2.80 -8.69 9.88
C VAL A 89 -3.11 -9.64 8.73
N GLN A 90 -4.17 -9.36 7.96
CA GLN A 90 -4.53 -10.16 6.79
C GLN A 90 -3.46 -10.20 5.70
N CYS A 91 -2.62 -9.16 5.56
CA CYS A 91 -1.55 -9.17 4.56
C CYS A 91 -0.25 -9.73 5.12
N GLN A 92 -0.08 -9.78 6.44
CA GLN A 92 1.04 -10.49 7.06
C GLN A 92 1.06 -11.97 6.65
N THR A 93 -0.09 -12.64 6.62
CA THR A 93 -0.17 -14.05 6.21
C THR A 93 0.30 -14.26 4.76
N VAL A 94 0.01 -13.32 3.86
CA VAL A 94 0.48 -13.37 2.46
C VAL A 94 1.97 -13.05 2.39
N LEU A 95 2.45 -12.07 3.14
CA LEU A 95 3.88 -11.71 3.21
C LEU A 95 4.74 -12.88 3.72
N TRP A 96 4.24 -13.66 4.69
CA TRP A 96 4.92 -14.87 5.17
C TRP A 96 5.16 -15.90 4.08
N GLN A 97 4.37 -15.91 3.01
CA GLN A 97 4.56 -16.84 1.91
C GLN A 97 5.79 -16.50 1.07
N PHE A 98 6.28 -15.26 1.10
CA PHE A 98 7.49 -14.85 0.37
C PHE A 98 8.80 -15.27 1.05
N ARG A 99 8.72 -15.77 2.28
CA ARG A 99 9.84 -16.37 3.01
C ARG A 99 10.04 -17.83 2.64
#